data_AF-A0A9E2D117-F1
#
_entry.id   AF-A0A9E2D117-F1
#
_cell.length_a   1.000
_cell.length_b   1.000
_cell.length_c   1.000
_cell.angle_alpha   90.00
_cell.angle_beta   90.00
_cell.angle_gamma   90.00
#
_symmetry.space_group_name_H-M   'P 1'
#
loop_
_entity.id
_entity.type
_entity.pdbx_description
1 polymer ?
#
loop_
_entity_poly.entity_id
_entity_poly.type
_entity_poly.pdbx_seq_one_letter_code
_entity_poly.pdbx_strand_id
1 'polypeptide(L)'
;MKQTILFLFFLLVPFLFSAPTVSAQEGYLTTAELKKILSDRTFLITASDDIPNGSHIYFAGDGRYTILFPTGNTRSSDIWNIDENNNFCMRRARRSGSGTNYITHCGKVSLAGANALTLYNEEGNPAKMLQFVGNGDLLRQFAK
;
A
#
# COMPACT_ATOMS: atom_id res chain seq x y z
N MET A 1 -37.69 -24.76 -68.14
CA MET A 1 -36.46 -23.95 -67.99
C MET A 1 -36.82 -22.55 -67.52
N LYS A 2 -36.56 -22.21 -66.26
CA LYS A 2 -35.91 -20.96 -65.79
C LYS A 2 -36.10 -20.75 -64.29
N GLN A 3 -34.95 -20.83 -63.62
CA GLN A 3 -34.47 -20.11 -62.44
C GLN A 3 -35.33 -20.03 -61.17
N THR A 4 -34.93 -20.88 -60.22
CA THR A 4 -35.20 -20.78 -58.79
C THR A 4 -34.21 -19.81 -58.14
N ILE A 5 -34.73 -18.92 -57.30
CA ILE A 5 -34.06 -17.94 -56.44
C ILE A 5 -33.32 -18.67 -55.32
N LEU A 6 -32.09 -18.26 -54.96
CA LEU A 6 -31.58 -18.46 -53.61
C LEU A 6 -30.65 -17.30 -53.20
N PHE A 7 -31.17 -16.42 -52.36
CA PHE A 7 -30.42 -15.41 -51.60
C PHE A 7 -29.66 -16.12 -50.48
N LEU A 8 -28.32 -16.03 -50.46
CA LEU A 8 -27.52 -16.38 -49.28
C LEU A 8 -27.25 -15.11 -48.46
N PHE A 9 -27.93 -15.00 -47.33
CA PHE A 9 -27.62 -14.04 -46.27
C PHE A 9 -26.41 -14.57 -45.48
N PHE A 10 -25.25 -13.93 -45.63
CA PHE A 10 -24.09 -14.17 -44.75
C PHE A 10 -24.28 -13.36 -43.45
N LEU A 11 -24.78 -14.02 -42.40
CA LEU A 11 -24.78 -13.48 -41.04
C LEU A 11 -23.39 -13.68 -40.41
N LEU A 12 -22.58 -12.63 -40.45
CA LEU A 12 -21.36 -12.50 -39.64
C LEU A 12 -21.79 -12.25 -38.19
N VAL A 13 -21.69 -13.27 -37.35
CA VAL A 13 -21.80 -13.14 -35.89
C VAL A 13 -20.41 -12.77 -35.35
N PRO A 14 -20.18 -11.58 -34.80
CA PRO A 14 -18.94 -11.32 -34.08
C PRO A 14 -19.01 -12.06 -32.75
N PHE A 15 -18.20 -13.11 -32.63
CA PHE A 15 -17.87 -13.73 -31.34
C PHE A 15 -17.11 -12.68 -30.51
N LEU A 16 -17.84 -11.95 -29.67
CA LEU A 16 -17.25 -11.16 -28.59
C LEU A 16 -16.65 -12.15 -27.59
N PHE A 17 -15.35 -12.42 -27.74
CA PHE A 17 -14.55 -13.03 -26.69
C PHE A 17 -14.56 -12.06 -25.50
N SER A 18 -15.44 -12.31 -24.54
CA SER A 18 -15.33 -11.78 -23.19
C SER A 18 -14.04 -12.34 -22.58
N ALA A 19 -12.93 -11.63 -22.71
CA ALA A 19 -11.79 -11.86 -21.84
C ALA A 19 -12.27 -11.64 -20.40
N PRO A 20 -12.07 -12.59 -19.48
CA PRO A 20 -12.32 -12.31 -18.08
C PRO A 20 -11.40 -11.16 -17.69
N THR A 21 -11.98 -10.01 -17.36
CA THR A 21 -11.31 -9.00 -16.57
C THR A 21 -11.01 -9.64 -15.22
N VAL A 22 -9.82 -10.22 -15.09
CA VAL A 22 -9.24 -10.54 -13.79
C VAL A 22 -9.03 -9.19 -13.11
N SER A 23 -10.06 -8.74 -12.39
CA SER A 23 -9.88 -7.77 -11.33
C SER A 23 -9.04 -8.48 -10.29
N ALA A 24 -7.71 -8.31 -10.36
CA ALA A 24 -6.83 -8.67 -9.28
C ALA A 24 -7.13 -7.72 -8.11
N GLN A 25 -8.23 -7.97 -7.41
CA GLN A 25 -8.36 -7.51 -6.05
C GLN A 25 -7.44 -8.41 -5.23
N GLU A 26 -6.15 -8.09 -5.24
CA GLU A 26 -5.19 -8.69 -4.31
C GLU A 26 -5.77 -8.49 -2.91
N GLY A 27 -6.10 -9.60 -2.25
CA GLY A 27 -6.76 -9.59 -0.95
C GLY A 27 -5.95 -8.83 0.10
N TYR A 28 -6.60 -8.49 1.21
CA TYR A 28 -5.90 -7.88 2.34
C TYR A 28 -4.92 -8.86 2.99
N LEU A 29 -3.75 -8.35 3.35
CA LEU A 29 -2.68 -9.12 3.96
C LEU A 29 -3.04 -9.56 5.39
N THR A 30 -2.67 -10.79 5.73
CA THR A 30 -2.76 -11.33 7.08
C THR A 30 -1.65 -10.79 7.98
N THR A 31 -1.79 -10.96 9.29
CA THR A 31 -0.76 -10.60 10.28
C THR A 31 0.60 -11.21 9.96
N ALA A 32 0.63 -12.49 9.56
CA ALA A 32 1.88 -13.19 9.25
C ALA A 32 2.57 -12.60 8.01
N GLU A 33 1.80 -12.27 6.97
CA GLU A 33 2.33 -11.65 5.75
C GLU A 33 2.82 -10.23 6.02
N LEU A 34 2.04 -9.43 6.74
CA LEU A 34 2.42 -8.08 7.14
C LEU A 34 3.73 -8.08 7.91
N LYS A 35 3.88 -8.93 8.94
CA LYS A 35 5.14 -9.03 9.69
C LYS A 35 6.29 -9.43 8.78
N LYS A 36 6.09 -10.40 7.89
CA LYS A 36 7.13 -10.85 6.95
C LYS A 36 7.56 -9.75 5.98
N ILE A 37 6.61 -8.95 5.49
CA ILE A 37 6.85 -7.90 4.49
C ILE A 37 7.45 -6.64 5.13
N LEU A 38 6.96 -6.24 6.30
CA LEU A 38 7.37 -4.98 6.93
C LEU A 38 8.65 -5.12 7.75
N SER A 39 8.83 -6.22 8.49
CA SER A 39 9.90 -6.33 9.48
C SER A 39 11.29 -6.23 8.85
N ASP A 40 12.10 -5.36 9.42
CA ASP A 40 13.46 -5.05 9.03
C ASP A 40 13.57 -4.62 7.57
N ARG A 41 12.67 -3.74 7.12
CA ARG A 41 12.63 -3.21 5.76
C ARG A 41 12.36 -1.71 5.70
N THR A 42 12.94 -1.08 4.68
CA THR A 42 12.75 0.34 4.37
C THR A 42 11.85 0.50 3.15
N PHE A 43 10.97 1.51 3.21
CA PHE A 43 10.04 1.90 2.17
C PHE A 43 10.10 3.40 1.91
N LEU A 44 9.66 3.80 0.73
CA LEU A 44 9.42 5.18 0.32
C LEU A 44 7.91 5.45 0.37
N ILE A 45 7.51 6.55 0.99
CA ILE A 45 6.13 7.03 0.96
C ILE A 45 5.91 7.77 -0.37
N THR A 46 5.13 7.16 -1.26
CA THR A 46 4.84 7.72 -2.60
C THR A 46 3.53 8.51 -2.63
N ALA A 47 2.58 8.16 -1.76
CA ALA A 47 1.34 8.91 -1.52
C ALA A 47 0.95 8.78 -0.05
N SER A 48 0.42 9.86 0.53
CA SER A 48 -0.01 9.90 1.92
C SER A 48 -0.86 11.13 2.23
N ASP A 49 -1.85 10.98 3.10
CA ASP A 49 -2.68 12.11 3.55
C ASP A 49 -2.01 12.96 4.65
N ASP A 50 -1.10 12.38 5.44
CA ASP A 50 -0.60 13.01 6.67
C ASP A 50 0.93 13.06 6.84
N ILE A 51 1.69 12.44 5.93
CA ILE A 51 3.15 12.42 5.89
C ILE A 51 3.59 12.93 4.52
N PRO A 52 4.59 13.83 4.42
CA PRO A 52 5.07 14.30 3.13
C PRO A 52 5.53 13.16 2.22
N ASN A 53 5.10 13.18 0.96
CA ASN A 53 5.61 12.28 -0.08
C ASN A 53 7.12 12.47 -0.22
N GLY A 54 7.83 11.38 -0.54
CA GLY A 54 9.29 11.37 -0.56
C GLY A 54 9.94 11.07 0.80
N SER A 55 9.15 10.97 1.87
CA SER A 55 9.64 10.48 3.16
C SER A 55 10.01 9.00 3.08
N HIS A 56 11.07 8.59 3.76
CA HIS A 56 11.44 7.18 3.90
C HIS A 56 10.98 6.66 5.26
N ILE A 57 10.51 5.43 5.31
CA ILE A 57 10.09 4.78 6.54
C ILE A 57 10.80 3.43 6.68
N TYR A 58 11.45 3.23 7.81
CA TYR A 58 12.02 1.95 8.21
C TYR A 58 11.13 1.31 9.26
N PHE A 59 10.70 0.08 9.02
CA PHE A 59 10.00 -0.75 9.99
C PHE A 59 10.98 -1.74 10.60
N ALA A 60 11.28 -1.56 11.88
CA ALA A 60 12.05 -2.54 12.65
C ALA A 60 11.14 -3.72 13.04
N GLY A 61 11.70 -4.93 13.06
CA GLY A 61 10.99 -6.15 13.46
C GLY A 61 10.54 -6.20 14.94
N ASP A 62 10.97 -5.23 15.75
CA ASP A 62 10.62 -5.09 17.17
C ASP A 62 9.33 -4.28 17.42
N GLY A 63 8.60 -3.91 16.37
CA GLY A 63 7.39 -3.09 16.47
C GLY A 63 7.65 -1.58 16.46
N ARG A 64 8.89 -1.14 16.22
CA ARG A 64 9.19 0.28 16.00
C ARG A 64 9.23 0.61 14.53
N TYR A 65 8.88 1.84 14.19
CA TYR A 65 9.17 2.39 12.87
C TYR A 65 9.82 3.77 13.00
N THR A 66 10.65 4.13 12.03
CA THR A 66 11.29 5.45 11.97
C THR A 66 11.02 6.08 10.61
N ILE A 67 10.55 7.32 10.60
CA ILE A 67 10.38 8.12 9.39
C ILE A 67 11.56 9.08 9.28
N LEU A 68 12.16 9.17 8.09
CA LEU A 68 13.03 10.26 7.67
C LEU A 68 12.24 11.18 6.72
N PHE A 69 12.06 12.42 7.14
CA PHE A 69 11.33 13.42 6.35
C PHE A 69 12.21 14.02 5.24
N PRO A 70 11.62 14.41 4.08
CA PRO A 70 12.37 14.93 2.93
C PRO A 70 13.08 16.26 3.20
N THR A 71 12.61 17.04 4.19
CA THR A 71 13.17 18.36 4.54
C THR A 71 14.51 18.30 5.29
N GLY A 72 15.19 17.16 5.29
CA GLY A 72 16.54 17.00 5.83
C GLY A 72 16.52 16.57 7.30
N ASN A 73 17.32 15.53 7.60
CA ASN A 73 17.73 14.91 8.88
C ASN A 73 16.73 14.76 10.04
N THR A 74 15.50 15.25 9.89
CA THR A 74 14.45 15.15 10.89
C THR A 74 13.92 13.74 10.86
N ARG A 75 13.95 13.09 12.02
CA ARG A 75 13.46 11.72 12.21
C ARG A 75 12.39 11.72 13.28
N SER A 76 11.35 10.90 13.07
CA SER A 76 10.43 10.49 14.13
C SER A 76 10.51 8.99 14.25
N SER A 77 10.62 8.48 15.48
CA SER A 77 10.52 7.07 15.77
C SER A 77 9.31 6.83 16.66
N ASP A 78 8.47 5.90 16.24
CA ASP A 78 7.23 5.57 16.93
C ASP A 78 6.95 4.05 16.81
N ILE A 79 5.73 3.62 17.13
CA ILE A 79 5.36 2.21 17.29
C ILE A 79 4.33 1.81 16.25
N TRP A 80 4.53 0.65 15.64
CA TRP A 80 3.52 -0.04 14.85
C TRP A 80 3.16 -1.38 15.48
N ASN A 81 1.94 -1.82 15.22
CA ASN A 81 1.45 -3.14 15.61
C ASN A 81 0.43 -3.63 14.59
N ILE A 82 0.01 -4.88 14.75
CA ILE A 82 -1.12 -5.44 14.01
C ILE A 82 -2.13 -5.91 15.05
N ASP A 83 -3.39 -5.52 14.90
CA ASP A 83 -4.46 -5.89 15.82
C ASP A 83 -4.99 -7.32 15.55
N GLU A 84 -5.93 -7.79 16.39
CA GLU A 84 -6.58 -9.09 16.23
C GLU A 84 -7.35 -9.26 14.90
N ASN A 85 -7.68 -8.16 14.24
CA ASN A 85 -8.42 -8.12 12.98
C ASN A 85 -7.50 -8.02 11.76
N ASN A 86 -6.18 -8.17 11.92
CA ASN A 86 -5.17 -7.97 10.87
C ASN A 86 -5.12 -6.52 10.33
N ASN A 87 -5.53 -5.53 11.12
CA ASN A 87 -5.30 -4.13 10.76
C ASN A 87 -3.88 -3.74 11.15
N PHE A 88 -3.18 -3.11 10.22
CA PHE A 88 -1.89 -2.50 10.47
C PHE A 88 -2.11 -1.14 11.13
N CYS A 89 -1.54 -0.96 12.32
CA CYS A 89 -1.70 0.23 13.13
C CYS A 89 -0.37 0.95 13.29
N MET A 90 -0.34 2.24 12.94
CA MET A 90 0.78 3.14 13.20
C MET A 90 0.37 4.17 14.23
N ARG A 91 1.00 4.12 15.41
CA ARG A 91 0.87 5.17 16.43
C ARG A 91 1.99 6.17 16.23
N ARG A 92 1.69 7.47 16.25
CA ARG A 92 2.66 8.57 16.12
C ARG A 92 2.48 9.59 17.24
N ALA A 93 3.58 10.01 17.84
CA ALA A 93 3.59 11.13 18.77
C ALA A 93 3.39 12.47 18.03
N ARG A 94 2.33 13.20 18.40
CA ARG A 94 2.12 14.61 18.06
C ARG A 94 2.55 15.45 19.27
N ARG A 95 3.75 16.00 19.19
CA ARG A 95 4.33 16.86 20.24
C ARG A 95 3.81 18.29 20.07
N SER A 96 3.22 18.85 21.12
CA SER A 96 2.89 20.27 21.22
C SER A 96 3.57 20.88 22.44
N GLY A 97 3.64 22.21 22.53
CA GLY A 97 4.36 22.92 23.60
C GLY A 97 3.90 22.61 25.03
N SER A 98 2.75 21.95 25.22
CA SER A 98 2.20 21.59 26.52
C SER A 98 2.10 20.08 26.79
N GLY A 99 2.52 19.22 25.85
CA GLY A 99 2.44 17.77 26.05
C GLY A 99 2.68 16.94 24.80
N THR A 100 2.60 15.61 24.97
CA THR A 100 2.66 14.66 23.86
C THR A 100 1.32 13.96 23.73
N ASN A 101 0.61 14.27 22.64
CA ASN A 101 -0.57 13.52 22.22
C ASN A 101 -0.14 12.40 21.27
N TYR A 102 -0.94 11.35 21.15
CA TYR A 102 -0.68 10.27 20.21
C TYR A 102 -1.84 10.14 19.24
N ILE A 103 -1.52 9.97 17.96
CA ILE A 103 -2.49 9.69 16.92
C ILE A 103 -2.19 8.27 16.43
N THR A 104 -3.20 7.42 16.41
CA THR A 104 -3.10 6.07 15.84
C THR A 104 -3.93 6.02 14.58
N HIS A 105 -3.33 5.52 13.50
CA HIS A 105 -4.03 5.19 12.27
C HIS A 105 -3.97 3.68 12.08
N CYS A 106 -5.13 3.04 11.99
CA CYS A 106 -5.26 1.62 11.72
C CYS A 106 -5.98 1.39 10.40
N GLY A 107 -5.68 0.29 9.74
CA GLY A 107 -6.51 -0.20 8.66
C GLY A 107 -5.88 -1.35 7.89
N LYS A 108 -6.56 -1.76 6.81
CA LYS A 108 -6.14 -2.90 6.01
C LYS A 108 -4.95 -2.55 5.12
N VAL A 109 -4.21 -3.57 4.71
CA VAL A 109 -3.11 -3.42 3.77
C VAL A 109 -3.29 -4.42 2.65
N SER A 110 -3.10 -3.98 1.41
CA SER A 110 -2.99 -4.87 0.26
C SER A 110 -1.62 -4.71 -0.40
N LEU A 111 -1.25 -5.70 -1.21
CA LEU A 111 -0.22 -5.48 -2.21
C LEU A 111 -0.74 -4.50 -3.27
N ALA A 112 0.19 -3.75 -3.84
CA ALA A 112 -0.02 -2.87 -4.98
C ALA A 112 1.02 -3.24 -6.05
N GLY A 113 0.87 -4.46 -6.59
CA GLY A 113 1.90 -5.08 -7.41
C GLY A 113 3.08 -5.61 -6.60
N ALA A 114 4.17 -5.97 -7.28
CA ALA A 114 5.22 -6.81 -6.69
C ALA A 114 6.01 -6.16 -5.54
N ASN A 115 6.11 -4.83 -5.52
CA ASN A 115 7.01 -4.11 -4.61
C ASN A 115 6.35 -2.94 -3.89
N ALA A 116 5.02 -2.84 -3.85
CA ALA A 116 4.35 -1.76 -3.16
C ALA A 116 3.20 -2.25 -2.30
N LEU A 117 2.85 -1.44 -1.31
CA LEU A 117 1.73 -1.66 -0.40
C LEU A 117 0.78 -0.48 -0.47
N THR A 118 -0.51 -0.77 -0.47
CA THR A 118 -1.56 0.22 -0.21
C THR A 118 -2.07 0.01 1.21
N LEU A 119 -1.99 1.06 2.02
CA LEU A 119 -2.57 1.10 3.36
C LEU A 119 -3.89 1.85 3.25
N TYR A 120 -4.95 1.21 3.72
CA TYR A 120 -6.29 1.76 3.77
C TYR A 120 -6.57 2.30 5.16
N ASN A 121 -7.41 3.31 5.27
CA ASN A 121 -7.92 3.79 6.55
C ASN A 121 -9.08 2.91 7.06
N GLU A 122 -9.68 3.28 8.19
CA GLU A 122 -10.78 2.54 8.80
C GLU A 122 -12.06 2.55 7.95
N GLU A 123 -12.24 3.57 7.11
CA GLU A 123 -13.32 3.66 6.14
C GLU A 123 -13.08 2.84 4.86
N GLY A 124 -11.91 2.21 4.71
CA GLY A 124 -11.55 1.41 3.55
C GLY A 124 -11.07 2.22 2.34
N ASN A 125 -10.73 3.50 2.53
CA ASN A 125 -10.13 4.35 1.49
C ASN A 125 -8.60 4.25 1.52
N PRO A 126 -7.91 4.29 0.36
CA PRO A 126 -6.45 4.36 0.34
C PRO A 126 -5.95 5.63 1.04
N ALA A 127 -5.10 5.47 2.06
CA ALA A 127 -4.57 6.57 2.86
C ALA A 127 -3.05 6.73 2.74
N LYS A 128 -2.33 5.65 2.38
CA LYS A 128 -0.88 5.68 2.18
C LYS A 128 -0.41 4.62 1.19
N MET A 129 0.55 4.96 0.34
CA MET A 129 1.25 4.02 -0.54
C MET A 129 2.72 3.95 -0.16
N LEU A 130 3.22 2.72 0.03
CA LEU A 130 4.59 2.43 0.40
C LEU A 130 5.27 1.64 -0.72
N GLN A 131 6.32 2.20 -1.31
CA GLN A 131 7.16 1.52 -2.28
C GLN A 131 8.34 0.89 -1.55
N PHE A 132 8.54 -0.43 -1.69
CA PHE A 132 9.68 -1.12 -1.11
C PHE A 132 10.99 -0.59 -1.70
N VAL A 133 11.95 -0.31 -0.81
CA VAL A 133 13.26 0.25 -1.15
C VAL A 133 14.36 -0.78 -0.90
N GLY A 134 14.31 -1.50 0.22
CA GLY A 134 15.30 -2.52 0.53
C GLY A 134 15.21 -3.06 1.95
N ASN A 135 16.02 -4.09 2.23
CA ASN A 135 16.10 -4.72 3.54
C ASN A 135 17.02 -3.92 4.48
N GLY A 136 16.69 -3.90 5.76
CA GLY A 136 17.39 -3.19 6.84
C GLY A 136 17.04 -1.70 6.96
N ASP A 137 17.68 -1.04 7.93
CA ASP A 137 17.61 0.41 8.12
C ASP A 137 18.49 1.12 7.08
N LEU A 138 17.86 1.64 6.03
CA LEU A 138 18.52 2.38 4.96
C LEU A 138 18.42 3.90 5.16
N LEU A 139 17.82 4.39 6.24
CA LEU A 139 17.53 5.82 6.41
C LEU A 139 18.79 6.69 6.41
N ARG A 140 19.93 6.15 6.87
CA ARG A 140 21.22 6.88 6.82
C ARG A 140 21.70 7.15 5.39
N GLN A 141 21.31 6.33 4.42
CA GLN A 141 21.70 6.50 3.02
C GLN A 141 20.91 7.62 2.34
N PHE A 142 19.73 7.94 2.89
CA PHE A 142 18.83 8.98 2.35
C PHE A 142 18.92 10.30 3.13
N ALA A 143 19.61 10.30 4.26
CA ALA A 143 19.93 11.50 5.02
C ALA A 143 20.91 12.36 4.19
N LYS A 144 20.44 13.53 3.74
CA LYS A 144 21.24 14.54 3.05
C LYS A 144 21.64 15.65 4.00
#